data_AF-A0AA43KEA4-F1
#
_entry.id   AF-A0AA43KEA4-F1
#
_cell.length_a   1.000
_cell.length_b   1.000
_cell.length_c   1.000
_cell.angle_alpha   90.00
_cell.angle_beta   90.00
_cell.angle_gamma   90.00
#
_symmetry.space_group_name_H-M   'P 1'
#
loop_
_entity.id
_entity.type
_entity.pdbx_description
1 polymer ?
#
loop_
_entity_poly.entity_id
_entity_poly.type
_entity_poly.pdbx_seq_one_letter_code
_entity_poly.pdbx_strand_id
1 'polypeptide(L)' 'EIQTYLQQGLDNKHLDIDGNGEIKALSDGIMIVRHMFGTFPGERLIDGAISPDATRDLTQIQAHLTQFSTVI' A
#
# COMPACT_ATOMS: atom_id res chain seq x y z
N GLU A 1 27.33 -5.09 -0.53
CA GLU A 1 27.66 -4.67 0.85
C GLU A 1 26.38 -4.62 1.69
N ILE A 2 26.46 -4.63 3.02
CA ILE A 2 25.28 -4.55 3.91
C ILE A 2 24.46 -3.28 3.65
N GLN A 3 25.11 -2.16 3.29
CA GLN A 3 24.43 -0.94 2.87
C GLN A 3 23.53 -1.17 1.66
N THR A 4 24.00 -1.87 0.62
CA THR A 4 23.19 -2.19 -0.58
C THR A 4 21.95 -3.02 -0.23
N TYR A 5 22.07 -3.98 0.67
CA TYR A 5 20.97 -4.87 1.05
C TYR A 5 19.91 -4.16 1.90
N LEU A 6 20.32 -3.26 2.80
CA LEU A 6 19.41 -2.42 3.58
C LEU A 6 18.75 -1.34 2.72
N GLN A 7 19.48 -0.78 1.75
CA GLN A 7 18.95 0.18 0.78
C GLN A 7 17.87 -0.49 -0.08
N GLN A 8 18.10 -1.70 -0.60
CA GLN A 8 17.12 -2.46 -1.37
C GLN A 8 15.83 -2.73 -0.58
N GLY A 9 15.93 -3.06 0.71
CA GLY A 9 14.75 -3.29 1.55
C GLY A 9 13.90 -2.02 1.78
N LEU A 10 14.53 -0.85 1.87
CA LEU A 10 13.86 0.44 1.95
C LEU A 10 13.32 0.90 0.57
N ASP A 11 14.06 0.60 -0.50
CA ASP A 11 13.71 0.97 -1.88
C ASP A 11 12.50 0.21 -2.41
N ASN A 12 12.25 -0.99 -1.90
CA ASN A 12 11.17 -1.82 -2.42
C ASN A 12 9.77 -1.28 -2.07
N LYS A 13 9.66 -0.30 -1.16
CA LYS A 13 8.44 0.46 -0.82
C LYS A 13 7.15 -0.37 -0.84
N HIS A 14 7.25 -1.58 -0.32
CA HIS A 14 6.20 -2.57 -0.42
C HIS A 14 4.93 -2.14 0.34
N LEU A 15 5.12 -1.36 1.40
CA LEU A 15 4.07 -0.77 2.24
C LEU A 15 3.59 0.60 1.74
N ASP A 16 4.13 1.13 0.65
CA ASP A 16 3.57 2.30 -0.05
C ASP A 16 2.48 1.77 -0.97
N ILE A 17 1.23 1.86 -0.52
CA ILE A 17 0.05 1.27 -1.15
C ILE A 17 -0.49 2.20 -2.21
N ASP A 18 -0.55 3.51 -1.94
CA ASP A 18 -1.06 4.50 -2.91
C ASP A 18 0.00 4.94 -3.94
N GLY A 19 1.26 4.56 -3.74
CA GLY A 19 2.37 4.72 -4.68
C GLY A 19 2.96 6.13 -4.70
N ASN A 20 2.63 6.97 -3.71
CA ASN A 20 3.13 8.35 -3.66
C ASN A 20 4.62 8.44 -3.28
N GLY A 21 5.27 7.31 -3.00
CA GLY A 21 6.68 7.23 -2.62
C GLY A 21 6.95 7.43 -1.13
N GLU A 22 5.91 7.61 -0.32
CA GLU A 22 5.97 7.76 1.13
C GLU A 22 5.20 6.62 1.78
N ILE A 23 5.70 6.12 2.91
CA ILE A 23 5.00 5.09 3.69
C ILE A 23 4.41 5.80 4.91
N LYS A 24 3.08 5.99 4.93
CA LYS A 24 2.37 6.64 6.03
C LYS A 24 1.32 5.73 6.62
N ALA A 25 1.28 5.68 7.95
CA ALA A 25 0.30 4.85 8.67
C ALA A 25 -1.16 5.26 8.37
N LEU A 26 -1.42 6.55 8.17
CA LEU A 26 -2.76 7.08 7.92
C LEU A 26 -3.29 6.76 6.52
N SER A 27 -2.45 6.80 5.48
CA SER A 27 -2.84 6.46 4.12
C SER A 27 -2.74 4.95 3.89
N ASP A 28 -1.52 4.42 3.93
CA ASP A 28 -1.21 3.04 3.58
C ASP A 28 -1.70 2.05 4.62
N GLY A 29 -1.42 2.36 5.89
CA GLY A 29 -1.73 1.48 7.02
C GLY A 29 -3.24 1.24 7.16
N ILE A 30 -4.07 2.27 6.97
CA ILE A 30 -5.52 2.14 7.00
C ILE A 30 -6.03 1.28 5.83
N MET A 31 -5.48 1.44 4.63
CA MET A 31 -5.87 0.62 3.46
C MET A 31 -5.51 -0.86 3.66
N ILE A 32 -4.34 -1.14 4.23
CA ILE A 32 -3.93 -2.52 4.60
C ILE A 32 -4.88 -3.10 5.64
N VAL A 33 -5.16 -2.38 6.73
CA VAL A 33 -6.05 -2.83 7.80
C VAL A 33 -7.46 -3.09 7.24
N ARG A 34 -8.00 -2.17 6.44
CA ARG A 34 -9.29 -2.37 5.76
C ARG A 34 -9.28 -3.67 4.98
N HIS A 35 -8.27 -3.89 4.14
CA HIS A 35 -8.14 -5.12 3.35
C HIS A 35 -8.07 -6.40 4.21
N MET A 36 -7.34 -6.38 5.34
CA MET A 36 -7.21 -7.54 6.25
C MET A 36 -8.51 -7.90 6.96
N PHE A 37 -9.30 -6.90 7.36
CA PHE A 37 -10.59 -7.13 8.01
C PHE A 37 -11.73 -7.41 7.01
N GLY A 38 -11.42 -7.53 5.72
CA GLY A 38 -12.32 -7.97 4.65
C GLY A 38 -12.09 -7.23 3.34
N THR A 39 -12.70 -7.71 2.26
CA THR A 39 -12.70 -6.99 0.99
C THR A 39 -13.70 -5.85 1.07
N PHE A 40 -13.25 -4.64 1.40
CA PHE A 40 -14.08 -3.45 1.23
C PHE A 40 -14.29 -3.22 -0.27
N PRO A 41 -15.53 -3.31 -0.78
CA PRO A 41 -15.77 -3.13 -2.20
C PRO A 41 -15.57 -1.66 -2.58
N GLY A 42 -14.80 -1.45 -3.64
CA GLY A 42 -14.71 -0.17 -4.33
C GLY A 42 -14.11 0.97 -3.49
N GLU A 43 -14.71 2.15 -3.61
CA GLU A 43 -14.20 3.43 -3.07
C GLU A 43 -13.99 3.42 -1.55
N ARG A 44 -14.71 2.57 -0.80
CA ARG A 44 -14.56 2.47 0.67
C ARG A 44 -13.17 2.04 1.12
N LEU A 45 -12.43 1.35 0.25
CA LEU A 45 -11.03 0.98 0.52
C LEU A 45 -10.16 2.22 0.68
N ILE A 46 -10.36 3.21 -0.20
CA ILE A 46 -9.50 4.40 -0.34
C ILE A 46 -10.09 5.67 0.30
N ASP A 47 -11.38 5.65 0.64
CA ASP A 47 -12.10 6.80 1.18
C ASP A 47 -11.42 7.35 2.45
N GLY A 48 -11.07 8.64 2.39
CA GLY A 48 -10.35 9.36 3.44
C GLY A 48 -8.93 8.86 3.76
N ALA A 49 -8.41 7.90 2.98
CA ALA A 49 -7.08 7.31 3.18
C ALA A 49 -6.13 7.61 2.01
N ILE A 50 -6.63 7.70 0.77
CA ILE A 50 -5.79 7.98 -0.40
C ILE A 50 -5.17 9.38 -0.33
N SER A 51 -3.86 9.46 -0.58
CA SER A 51 -3.17 10.73 -0.64
C SER A 51 -3.52 11.50 -1.93
N PRO A 52 -3.50 12.85 -1.91
CA PRO A 52 -3.64 13.65 -3.13
C PRO A 52 -2.56 13.34 -4.18
N ASP A 53 -1.39 12.92 -3.73
CA ASP A 53 -0.23 12.58 -4.57
C ASP A 53 -0.15 11.09 -4.93
N ALA A 54 -1.23 10.34 -4.69
CA ALA A 54 -1.31 8.92 -5.04
C ALA A 54 -1.05 8.71 -6.54
N THR A 55 -0.19 7.73 -6.85
CA THR A 55 0.13 7.38 -8.24
C THR A 55 -0.58 6.11 -8.71
N ARG A 56 -1.20 5.37 -7.78
CA ARG A 56 -2.03 4.21 -8.06
C ARG A 56 -3.52 4.55 -7.99
N ASP A 57 -4.26 4.08 -8.98
CA ASP A 57 -5.73 4.09 -8.93
C ASP A 57 -6.28 2.98 -8.02
N LEU A 58 -7.60 3.01 -7.80
CA LEU A 58 -8.28 2.02 -6.96
C LEU A 58 -8.04 0.57 -7.39
N THR A 59 -8.02 0.31 -8.70
CA THR A 59 -7.82 -1.04 -9.24
C THR A 59 -6.40 -1.52 -8.97
N GLN A 60 -5.42 -0.63 -9.17
CA GLN A 60 -4.00 -0.90 -8.91
C GLN A 60 -3.74 -1.10 -7.41
N ILE A 61 -4.36 -0.30 -6.54
CA ILE A 61 -4.29 -0.45 -5.09
C ILE A 61 -4.83 -1.83 -4.66
N GLN A 62 -5.99 -2.24 -5.17
CA GLN A 62 -6.57 -3.55 -4.87
C GLN A 62 -5.68 -4.70 -5.33
N ALA A 63 -5.11 -4.60 -6.54
CA ALA A 63 -4.18 -5.60 -7.05
C ALA A 63 -2.91 -5.71 -6.19
N HIS A 64 -2.32 -4.57 -5.80
CA HIS A 64 -1.12 -4.51 -4.97
C HIS A 64 -1.37 -5.11 -3.57
N LEU A 65 -2.50 -4.79 -2.94
CA LEU A 65 -2.90 -5.38 -1.66
C LEU A 65 -3.14 -6.89 -1.74
N THR A 66 -3.71 -7.37 -2.86
CA THR A 66 -3.93 -8.81 -3.07
C THR A 66 -2.60 -9.56 -3.25
N GLN A 67 -1.63 -8.96 -3.95
CA GLN A 67 -0.27 -9.50 -4.04
C GLN A 67 0.39 -9.59 -2.66
N PHE A 68 0.16 -8.61 -1.80
CA PHE A 68 0.62 -8.62 -0.40
C PHE A 68 -0.03 -9.73 0.43
N SER A 69 -1.34 -9.91 0.30
CA SER A 69 -2.09 -10.90 1.07
C SER A 69 -1.80 -12.34 0.63
N THR A 70 -1.30 -12.57 -0.58
CA THR A 70 -0.99 -13.91 -1.12
C THR A 70 0.34 -14.46 -0.58
N VAL A 71 1.14 -13.64 0.12
CA VAL A 71 2.47 -14.00 0.64
C VAL A 71 2.43 -14.48 2.10
N ILE A 72 1.25 -14.54 2.73
CA ILE A 72 1.06 -14.95 4.13
C ILE A 72 0.17 -16.18 4.26
#